data_AF-A0A924G0S4-F1
#
_entry.id   AF-A0A924G0S4-F1
#
_cell.length_a   1.000
_cell.length_b   1.000
_cell.length_c   1.000
_cell.angle_alpha   90.00
_cell.angle_beta   90.00
_cell.angle_gamma   90.00
#
_symmetry.space_group_name_H-M   'P 1'
#
loop_
_entity.id
_entity.type
_entity.pdbx_description
1 polymer ?
#
loop_
_entity_poly.entity_id
_entity_poly.type
_entity_poly.pdbx_seq_one_letter_code
_entity_poly.pdbx_strand_id
1 'polypeptide(L)'
;MAHVSIGRQALLSLGLLAGLAQSALAANCPGNPGALGTSRTLVVDPREHPRIGTMQYPETLPLRDHEVVLTFDDGPIPKYSNQIVAMLAAECIQATFFIVGRMATEYPEGVRKLIAAGHTVGTHTQNHPLGMRHLPIERARQEIDDGIASVTAALGNPAHLAPFFRIPGLSRAESAEDYLAEKGIQTWSADFPADDWRHVSSQTVHDLALSRIEAKGKGILLLHDIQARTVAALPGILRDLKARGYRIVHVVPATPELPRTPTEPQQWQMHPTSETVAISRWQKVPTFAYGHDGMLAAPAVSASQQMLTLTEAFDRPKRGRGMVPLPQQAPWPRGSAPQDLSPASLLPVPASTLFDIAERHTAPITALVRLPHHAQRIERPRDVPASSGPIIAVDASAARRTIPGSVPVTKPGLLAAPAVPR
;
A
#
# COMPACT_ATOMS: atom_id res chain seq x y z
N MET A 1 55.99 47.38 -46.77
CA MET A 1 55.90 46.58 -45.53
C MET A 1 55.39 47.50 -44.43
N ALA A 2 54.09 47.44 -44.14
CA ALA A 2 53.44 48.25 -43.12
C ALA A 2 52.82 47.31 -42.10
N HIS A 3 53.40 47.26 -40.90
CA HIS A 3 52.85 46.55 -39.76
C HIS A 3 51.87 47.48 -39.03
N VAL A 4 50.58 47.14 -39.06
CA VAL A 4 49.54 47.81 -38.27
C VAL A 4 49.22 46.91 -37.08
N SER A 5 49.50 47.43 -35.89
CA SER A 5 49.09 46.87 -34.60
C SER A 5 47.64 47.30 -34.32
N ILE A 6 46.73 46.35 -34.17
CA ILE A 6 45.33 46.61 -33.78
C ILE A 6 45.10 46.03 -32.39
N GLY A 7 44.85 46.93 -31.44
CA GLY A 7 44.56 46.64 -30.06
C GLY A 7 43.20 45.94 -29.87
N ARG A 8 43.20 45.03 -28.90
CA ARG A 8 42.03 44.30 -28.39
C ARG A 8 41.00 45.27 -27.78
N GLN A 9 39.78 45.27 -28.31
CA GLN A 9 38.60 45.75 -27.59
C GLN A 9 37.92 44.55 -26.92
N ALA A 10 37.83 44.57 -25.59
CA ALA A 10 37.02 43.63 -24.82
C ALA A 10 35.66 44.27 -24.54
N LEU A 11 34.63 43.79 -25.22
CA LEU A 11 33.22 44.11 -24.91
C LEU A 11 32.74 43.11 -23.85
N LEU A 12 32.49 43.62 -22.65
CA LEU A 12 31.79 42.94 -21.55
C LEU A 12 30.29 42.94 -21.85
N SER A 13 29.77 41.82 -22.33
CA SER A 13 28.33 41.55 -22.41
C SER A 13 27.86 40.90 -21.11
N LEU A 14 27.19 41.70 -20.26
CA LEU A 14 26.53 41.25 -19.03
C LEU A 14 25.18 40.60 -19.42
N GLY A 15 25.17 39.28 -19.59
CA GLY A 15 23.94 38.51 -19.79
C GLY A 15 23.22 38.24 -18.47
N LEU A 16 22.16 38.99 -18.19
CA LEU A 16 21.17 38.62 -17.16
C LEU A 16 20.36 37.41 -17.66
N LEU A 17 20.73 36.20 -17.24
CA LEU A 17 19.86 35.02 -17.35
C LEU A 17 18.91 35.03 -16.14
N ALA A 18 17.74 35.64 -16.32
CA ALA A 18 16.61 35.43 -15.42
C ALA A 18 16.13 33.98 -15.58
N GLY A 19 16.51 33.12 -14.63
CA GLY A 19 16.02 31.76 -14.54
C GLY A 19 14.53 31.75 -14.21
N LEU A 20 13.69 31.53 -15.22
CA LEU A 20 12.31 31.13 -15.01
C LEU A 20 12.32 29.70 -14.46
N ALA A 21 12.09 29.57 -13.15
CA ALA A 21 11.73 28.30 -12.53
C ALA A 21 10.42 27.82 -13.16
N GLN A 22 10.50 26.92 -14.14
CA GLN A 22 9.35 26.19 -14.64
C GLN A 22 8.83 25.30 -13.51
N SER A 23 7.78 25.78 -12.86
CA SER A 23 6.94 24.93 -12.03
C SER A 23 6.35 23.87 -12.95
N ALA A 24 6.80 22.63 -12.82
CA ALA A 24 6.21 21.49 -13.54
C ALA A 24 4.74 21.39 -13.10
N LEU A 25 3.84 21.92 -13.92
CA LEU A 25 2.41 21.74 -13.75
C LEU A 25 2.09 20.26 -13.99
N ALA A 26 1.23 19.70 -13.13
CA ALA A 26 0.65 18.37 -13.31
C ALA A 26 0.15 18.22 -14.76
N ALA A 27 0.34 17.04 -15.36
CA ALA A 27 -0.14 16.78 -16.70
C ALA A 27 -1.62 17.20 -16.83
N ASN A 28 -1.94 17.99 -17.85
CA ASN A 28 -3.30 18.51 -18.06
C ASN A 28 -4.30 17.35 -18.07
N CYS A 29 -5.18 17.29 -17.06
CA CYS A 29 -6.21 16.26 -16.96
C CYS A 29 -7.41 16.65 -17.83
N PRO A 30 -7.67 15.96 -18.96
CA PRO A 30 -8.72 16.36 -19.87
C PRO A 30 -10.09 16.27 -19.19
N GLY A 31 -10.83 17.39 -19.16
CA GLY A 31 -12.18 17.43 -18.58
C GLY A 31 -12.24 17.54 -17.05
N ASN A 32 -11.11 17.55 -16.34
CA ASN A 32 -11.08 17.77 -14.88
C ASN A 32 -9.94 18.72 -14.48
N PRO A 33 -10.14 20.06 -14.57
CA PRO A 33 -9.14 21.03 -14.13
C PRO A 33 -8.88 20.99 -12.62
N GLY A 34 -9.77 20.35 -11.87
CA GLY A 34 -9.64 20.09 -10.45
C GLY A 34 -9.10 18.70 -10.13
N ALA A 35 -8.51 17.98 -11.06
CA ALA A 35 -7.90 16.69 -10.74
C ALA A 35 -6.69 16.87 -9.79
N LEU A 36 -6.42 15.88 -8.94
CA LEU A 36 -5.19 15.85 -8.14
C LEU A 36 -3.95 15.71 -9.04
N GLY A 37 -4.01 14.81 -10.02
CA GLY A 37 -2.95 14.59 -11.00
C GLY A 37 -1.68 13.95 -10.44
N THR A 38 -0.89 13.35 -11.35
CA THR A 38 0.51 13.06 -11.08
C THR A 38 1.31 14.37 -11.12
N SER A 39 1.96 14.72 -10.02
CA SER A 39 2.73 15.98 -9.90
C SER A 39 4.08 15.93 -10.60
N ARG A 40 4.73 14.76 -10.58
CA ARG A 40 5.98 14.49 -11.30
C ARG A 40 6.20 12.98 -11.42
N THR A 41 7.04 12.61 -12.38
CA THR A 41 7.59 11.25 -12.48
C THR A 41 8.98 11.22 -11.85
N LEU A 42 9.20 10.28 -10.94
CA LEU A 42 10.50 9.97 -10.36
C LEU A 42 11.08 8.75 -11.07
N VAL A 43 12.22 8.94 -11.71
CA VAL A 43 12.94 7.86 -12.41
C VAL A 43 14.01 7.31 -11.48
N VAL A 44 13.89 6.04 -11.09
CA VAL A 44 14.81 5.40 -10.14
C VAL A 44 15.67 4.34 -10.82
N ASP A 45 16.95 4.28 -10.45
CA ASP A 45 17.82 3.15 -10.82
C ASP A 45 17.66 2.03 -9.78
N PRO A 46 17.12 0.85 -10.15
CA PRO A 46 16.99 -0.28 -9.25
C PRO A 46 18.30 -0.77 -8.62
N ARG A 47 19.44 -0.51 -9.27
CA ARG A 47 20.76 -1.02 -8.86
C ARG A 47 21.46 -0.11 -7.85
N GLU A 48 21.18 1.20 -7.89
CA GLU A 48 21.77 2.15 -6.93
C GLU A 48 21.16 1.99 -5.54
N HIS A 49 19.84 1.80 -5.46
CA HIS A 49 19.10 1.66 -4.21
C HIS A 49 18.28 0.36 -4.24
N PRO A 50 18.88 -0.81 -4.01
CA PRO A 50 18.22 -2.10 -4.25
C PRO A 50 17.08 -2.41 -3.27
N ARG A 51 16.95 -1.67 -2.16
CA ARG A 51 15.96 -1.93 -1.10
C ARG A 51 15.40 -0.61 -0.57
N ILE A 52 14.09 -0.41 -0.66
CA ILE A 52 13.43 0.85 -0.26
C ILE A 52 12.13 0.64 0.51
N GLY A 53 11.81 1.58 1.41
CA GLY A 53 10.59 1.63 2.21
C GLY A 53 10.88 1.42 3.69
N THR A 54 10.52 2.43 4.49
CA THR A 54 10.93 2.55 5.91
C THR A 54 10.26 1.59 6.88
N MET A 55 9.27 0.82 6.44
CA MET A 55 8.78 -0.29 7.26
C MET A 55 9.87 -1.37 7.48
N GLN A 56 10.88 -1.43 6.61
CA GLN A 56 11.82 -2.55 6.56
C GLN A 56 13.26 -2.18 6.32
N TYR A 57 13.50 -1.02 5.70
CA TYR A 57 14.82 -0.59 5.24
C TYR A 57 15.13 0.82 5.73
N PRO A 58 16.41 1.20 5.83
CA PRO A 58 16.80 2.55 6.25
C PRO A 58 16.48 3.62 5.19
N GLU A 59 16.38 3.22 3.92
CA GLU A 59 16.13 4.10 2.79
C GLU A 59 14.69 3.99 2.29
N THR A 60 14.19 5.07 1.69
CA THR A 60 12.93 5.16 0.94
C THR A 60 13.13 6.04 -0.29
N LEU A 61 12.10 6.22 -1.09
CA LEU A 61 12.15 7.06 -2.28
C LEU A 61 12.52 8.52 -1.94
N PRO A 62 13.28 9.21 -2.81
CA PRO A 62 13.64 10.61 -2.68
C PRO A 62 12.46 11.54 -2.98
N LEU A 63 11.46 11.46 -2.11
CA LEU A 63 10.23 12.23 -2.10
C LEU A 63 10.47 13.55 -1.36
N ARG A 64 9.88 14.62 -1.90
CA ARG A 64 9.81 15.90 -1.21
C ARG A 64 8.73 15.82 -0.14
N ASP A 65 8.75 16.79 0.76
CA ASP A 65 7.67 16.92 1.73
C ASP A 65 6.32 17.06 1.01
N HIS A 66 5.28 16.44 1.59
CA HIS A 66 3.95 16.30 1.02
C HIS A 66 3.89 15.52 -0.32
N GLU A 67 4.87 14.68 -0.63
CA GLU A 67 4.80 13.75 -1.78
C GLU A 67 4.46 12.32 -1.35
N VAL A 68 3.50 11.71 -2.05
CA VAL A 68 3.02 10.36 -1.77
C VAL A 68 3.08 9.51 -3.04
N VAL A 69 3.53 8.27 -2.90
CA VAL A 69 3.47 7.25 -3.97
C VAL A 69 2.39 6.25 -3.59
N LEU A 70 1.41 6.06 -4.48
CA LEU A 70 0.34 5.07 -4.29
C LEU A 70 0.80 3.72 -4.85
N THR A 71 0.70 2.68 -4.03
CA THR A 71 1.04 1.32 -4.45
C THR A 71 -0.08 0.33 -4.15
N PHE A 72 -0.31 -0.61 -5.07
CA PHE A 72 -1.36 -1.61 -4.97
C PHE A 72 -0.81 -3.03 -5.17
N ASP A 73 -1.08 -3.93 -4.23
CA ASP A 73 -0.61 -5.32 -4.26
C ASP A 73 -1.74 -6.31 -4.59
N ASP A 74 -1.33 -7.51 -5.00
CA ASP A 74 -2.10 -8.76 -5.20
C ASP A 74 -2.91 -8.90 -6.49
N GLY A 75 -3.30 -7.80 -7.12
CA GLY A 75 -4.17 -7.82 -8.29
C GLY A 75 -3.56 -8.37 -9.58
N PRO A 76 -4.29 -8.23 -10.71
CA PRO A 76 -5.60 -7.59 -10.79
C PRO A 76 -6.76 -8.56 -10.52
N ILE A 77 -7.85 -8.06 -9.91
CA ILE A 77 -9.17 -8.71 -9.89
C ILE A 77 -10.17 -7.78 -10.58
N PRO A 78 -10.81 -8.18 -11.70
CA PRO A 78 -11.66 -7.29 -12.50
C PRO A 78 -12.76 -6.57 -11.71
N LYS A 79 -13.32 -7.22 -10.68
CA LYS A 79 -14.35 -6.63 -9.83
C LYS A 79 -13.88 -5.36 -9.11
N TYR A 80 -12.61 -5.30 -8.70
CA TYR A 80 -12.09 -4.23 -7.84
C TYR A 80 -11.05 -3.36 -8.58
N SER A 81 -10.07 -3.98 -9.23
CA SER A 81 -8.99 -3.29 -9.94
C SER A 81 -9.52 -2.35 -11.03
N ASN A 82 -10.55 -2.74 -11.79
CA ASN A 82 -11.13 -1.86 -12.80
C ASN A 82 -11.72 -0.58 -12.20
N GLN A 83 -12.30 -0.67 -11.00
CA GLN A 83 -12.86 0.51 -10.32
C GLN A 83 -11.73 1.43 -9.83
N ILE A 84 -10.67 0.86 -9.28
CA ILE A 84 -9.49 1.63 -8.85
C ILE A 84 -8.84 2.33 -10.03
N VAL A 85 -8.60 1.64 -11.15
CA VAL A 85 -8.03 2.24 -12.36
C VAL A 85 -8.92 3.37 -12.88
N ALA A 86 -10.25 3.20 -12.86
CA ALA A 86 -11.17 4.26 -13.26
C ALA A 86 -11.10 5.49 -12.34
N MET A 87 -10.98 5.29 -11.03
CA MET A 87 -10.81 6.40 -10.05
C MET A 87 -9.48 7.13 -10.25
N LEU A 88 -8.38 6.39 -10.47
CA LEU A 88 -7.07 6.98 -10.74
C LEU A 88 -7.09 7.76 -12.07
N ALA A 89 -7.73 7.23 -13.11
CA ALA A 89 -7.88 7.91 -14.39
C ALA A 89 -8.72 9.20 -14.28
N ALA A 90 -9.80 9.20 -13.49
CA ALA A 90 -10.62 10.38 -13.26
C ALA A 90 -9.85 11.53 -12.57
N GLU A 91 -8.81 11.18 -11.81
CA GLU A 91 -7.90 12.11 -11.15
C GLU A 91 -6.57 12.29 -11.90
N CYS A 92 -6.40 11.68 -13.08
CA CYS A 92 -5.17 11.67 -13.87
C CYS A 92 -3.91 11.29 -13.05
N ILE A 93 -4.06 10.29 -12.19
CA ILE A 93 -3.02 9.77 -11.31
C ILE A 93 -2.44 8.49 -11.91
N GLN A 94 -1.12 8.36 -11.84
CA GLN A 94 -0.42 7.12 -12.09
C GLN A 94 0.11 6.53 -10.78
N ALA A 95 -0.03 5.22 -10.62
CA ALA A 95 0.38 4.47 -9.45
C ALA A 95 1.30 3.29 -9.83
N THR A 96 1.81 2.59 -8.83
CA THR A 96 2.61 1.37 -9.01
C THR A 96 1.82 0.15 -8.53
N PHE A 97 1.73 -0.89 -9.36
CA PHE A 97 1.01 -2.12 -9.05
C PHE A 97 1.98 -3.30 -8.97
N PHE A 98 1.94 -4.06 -7.88
CA PHE A 98 2.73 -5.27 -7.68
C PHE A 98 1.84 -6.49 -7.93
N ILE A 99 2.04 -7.11 -9.09
CA ILE A 99 1.12 -8.12 -9.62
C ILE A 99 1.56 -9.52 -9.22
N VAL A 100 0.62 -10.33 -8.74
CA VAL A 100 0.84 -11.75 -8.49
C VAL A 100 0.73 -12.51 -9.80
N GLY A 101 1.71 -13.36 -10.11
CA GLY A 101 1.80 -14.03 -11.41
C GLY A 101 0.58 -14.88 -11.76
N ARG A 102 0.01 -15.61 -10.79
CA ARG A 102 -1.25 -16.35 -10.99
C ARG A 102 -2.42 -15.44 -11.40
N MET A 103 -2.48 -14.23 -10.84
CA MET A 103 -3.52 -13.26 -11.17
C MET A 103 -3.30 -12.66 -12.57
N ALA A 104 -2.05 -12.47 -12.97
CA ALA A 104 -1.70 -12.08 -14.34
C ALA A 104 -2.09 -13.15 -15.37
N THR A 105 -1.91 -14.44 -15.04
CA THR A 105 -2.34 -15.55 -15.91
C THR A 105 -3.86 -15.60 -16.06
N GLU A 106 -4.60 -15.42 -14.96
CA GLU A 106 -6.06 -15.46 -14.96
C GLU A 106 -6.69 -14.22 -15.63
N TYR A 107 -6.12 -13.04 -15.38
CA TYR A 107 -6.66 -11.75 -15.84
C TYR A 107 -5.63 -10.92 -16.63
N PRO A 108 -5.12 -11.42 -17.77
CA PRO A 108 -4.06 -10.75 -18.52
C PRO A 108 -4.52 -9.41 -19.12
N GLU A 109 -5.80 -9.27 -19.45
CA GLU A 109 -6.39 -7.99 -19.87
C GLU A 109 -6.32 -6.93 -18.77
N GLY A 110 -6.44 -7.33 -17.50
CA GLY A 110 -6.29 -6.41 -16.37
C GLY A 110 -4.90 -5.81 -16.33
N VAL A 111 -3.87 -6.64 -16.51
CA VAL A 111 -2.46 -6.21 -16.53
C VAL A 111 -2.20 -5.26 -17.71
N ARG A 112 -2.72 -5.57 -18.90
CA ARG A 112 -2.60 -4.68 -20.07
C ARG A 112 -3.28 -3.34 -19.87
N LYS A 113 -4.44 -3.29 -19.20
CA LYS A 113 -5.12 -2.04 -18.86
C LYS A 113 -4.27 -1.15 -17.95
N LEU A 114 -3.53 -1.72 -17.00
CA LEU A 114 -2.64 -0.93 -16.12
C LEU A 114 -1.56 -0.20 -16.93
N ILE A 115 -0.91 -0.89 -17.85
CA ILE A 115 0.08 -0.28 -18.75
C ILE A 115 -0.55 0.73 -19.70
N ALA A 116 -1.71 0.40 -20.29
CA ALA A 116 -2.42 1.33 -21.17
C ALA A 116 -2.84 2.62 -20.45
N ALA A 117 -3.09 2.55 -19.13
CA ALA A 117 -3.35 3.70 -18.27
C ALA A 117 -2.08 4.43 -17.78
N GLY A 118 -0.88 3.99 -18.21
CA GLY A 118 0.39 4.61 -17.86
C GLY A 118 0.88 4.34 -16.44
N HIS A 119 0.34 3.30 -15.78
CA HIS A 119 0.81 2.86 -14.46
C HIS A 119 2.10 2.05 -14.57
N THR A 120 2.84 1.99 -13.46
CA THR A 120 4.02 1.11 -13.36
C THR A 120 3.60 -0.26 -12.87
N VAL A 121 4.06 -1.32 -13.54
CA VAL A 121 3.79 -2.70 -13.15
C VAL A 121 5.09 -3.35 -12.67
N GLY A 122 5.11 -3.77 -11.41
CA GLY A 122 6.11 -4.64 -10.81
C GLY A 122 5.51 -6.02 -10.48
N THR A 123 6.27 -6.85 -9.77
CA THR A 123 5.89 -8.25 -9.49
C THR A 123 5.81 -8.56 -8.00
N HIS A 124 4.97 -9.55 -7.67
CA HIS A 124 4.63 -9.90 -6.29
C HIS A 124 4.60 -11.42 -6.05
N THR A 125 5.62 -12.15 -6.52
CA THR A 125 5.67 -13.63 -6.63
C THR A 125 4.61 -14.26 -7.54
N GLN A 126 4.72 -15.57 -7.78
CA GLN A 126 3.75 -16.34 -8.53
C GLN A 126 2.46 -16.61 -7.75
N ASN A 127 2.57 -17.07 -6.50
CA ASN A 127 1.43 -17.61 -5.74
C ASN A 127 1.16 -16.88 -4.41
N HIS A 128 1.89 -15.81 -4.11
CA HIS A 128 1.77 -15.05 -2.86
C HIS A 128 1.90 -15.93 -1.59
N PRO A 129 3.05 -16.61 -1.39
CA PRO A 129 3.28 -17.37 -0.15
C PRO A 129 3.46 -16.43 1.04
N LEU A 130 2.58 -16.53 2.05
CA LEU A 130 2.62 -15.70 3.27
C LEU A 130 3.91 -15.90 4.10
N GLY A 131 4.61 -17.00 3.89
CA GLY A 131 5.81 -17.41 4.63
C GLY A 131 7.08 -17.40 3.79
N MET A 132 7.31 -16.39 2.94
CA MET A 132 8.51 -16.31 2.08
C MET A 132 9.82 -16.61 2.82
N ARG A 133 10.00 -16.05 4.03
CA ARG A 133 11.18 -16.27 4.89
C ARG A 133 11.44 -17.71 5.33
N HIS A 134 10.43 -18.57 5.24
CA HIS A 134 10.50 -19.98 5.67
C HIS A 134 10.61 -20.94 4.48
N LEU A 135 10.58 -20.42 3.24
CA LEU A 135 10.75 -21.24 2.07
C LEU A 135 12.23 -21.62 1.88
N PRO A 136 12.51 -22.84 1.40
CA PRO A 136 13.82 -23.16 0.84
C PRO A 136 14.16 -22.15 -0.27
N ILE A 137 15.43 -21.75 -0.37
CA ILE A 137 15.87 -20.72 -1.33
C ILE A 137 15.46 -21.02 -2.78
N GLU A 138 15.59 -22.27 -3.23
CA GLU A 138 15.18 -22.66 -4.58
C GLU A 138 13.68 -22.46 -4.82
N ARG A 139 12.85 -22.65 -3.78
CA ARG A 139 11.41 -22.40 -3.87
C ARG A 139 11.10 -20.91 -3.90
N ALA A 140 11.84 -20.10 -3.12
CA ALA A 140 11.71 -18.65 -3.17
C ALA A 140 12.12 -18.07 -4.53
N ARG A 141 13.22 -18.56 -5.11
CA ARG A 141 13.67 -18.22 -6.47
C ARG A 141 12.62 -18.58 -7.51
N GLN A 142 12.08 -19.79 -7.43
CA GLN A 142 11.01 -20.23 -8.32
C GLN A 142 9.77 -19.33 -8.22
N GLU A 143 9.31 -18.99 -7.01
CA GLU A 143 8.16 -18.08 -6.83
C GLU A 143 8.42 -16.68 -7.44
N ILE A 144 9.66 -16.19 -7.39
CA ILE A 144 10.07 -14.92 -8.00
C ILE A 144 10.08 -15.05 -9.53
N ASP A 145 10.79 -16.04 -10.06
CA ASP A 145 11.00 -16.20 -11.50
C ASP A 145 9.71 -16.56 -12.25
N ASP A 146 8.89 -17.47 -11.70
CA ASP A 146 7.60 -17.84 -12.28
C ASP A 146 6.63 -16.64 -12.27
N GLY A 147 6.68 -15.82 -11.21
CA GLY A 147 5.91 -14.59 -11.10
C GLY A 147 6.29 -13.58 -12.17
N ILE A 148 7.60 -13.34 -12.33
CA ILE A 148 8.14 -12.46 -13.38
C ILE A 148 7.75 -12.99 -14.76
N ALA A 149 7.88 -14.28 -15.02
CA ALA A 149 7.52 -14.88 -16.29
C ALA A 149 6.02 -14.71 -16.61
N SER A 150 5.14 -14.98 -15.64
CA SER A 150 3.69 -14.88 -15.81
C SER A 150 3.23 -13.44 -16.06
N VAL A 151 3.76 -12.47 -15.31
CA VAL A 151 3.43 -11.05 -15.52
C VAL A 151 3.98 -10.55 -16.85
N THR A 152 5.23 -10.91 -17.20
CA THR A 152 5.84 -10.58 -18.50
C THR A 152 5.00 -11.11 -19.67
N ALA A 153 4.52 -12.35 -19.57
CA ALA A 153 3.66 -12.95 -20.58
C ALA A 153 2.33 -12.20 -20.73
N ALA A 154 1.70 -11.80 -19.63
CA ALA A 154 0.46 -11.02 -19.66
C ALA A 154 0.62 -9.63 -20.29
N LEU A 155 1.78 -8.98 -20.06
CA LEU A 155 2.13 -7.67 -20.61
C LEU A 155 2.35 -7.69 -22.13
N GLY A 156 2.79 -8.83 -22.68
CA GLY A 156 3.09 -9.00 -24.12
C GLY A 156 4.37 -8.31 -24.60
N ASN A 157 4.94 -7.40 -23.82
CA ASN A 157 6.23 -6.77 -24.06
C ASN A 157 7.04 -6.71 -22.75
N PRO A 158 8.19 -7.40 -22.64
CA PRO A 158 9.04 -7.37 -21.45
C PRO A 158 9.51 -5.97 -21.05
N ALA A 159 9.64 -5.04 -22.00
CA ALA A 159 10.04 -3.66 -21.70
C ALA A 159 9.01 -2.89 -20.85
N HIS A 160 7.77 -3.37 -20.76
CA HIS A 160 6.74 -2.77 -19.90
C HIS A 160 6.81 -3.24 -18.45
N LEU A 161 7.58 -4.29 -18.14
CA LEU A 161 7.76 -4.76 -16.78
C LEU A 161 8.82 -3.92 -16.09
N ALA A 162 8.45 -3.23 -15.01
CA ALA A 162 9.43 -2.57 -14.18
C ALA A 162 10.20 -3.63 -13.36
N PRO A 163 11.53 -3.51 -13.22
CA PRO A 163 12.36 -4.32 -12.33
C PRO A 163 12.13 -3.95 -10.86
N PHE A 164 10.87 -3.92 -10.44
CA PHE A 164 10.40 -3.66 -9.08
C PHE A 164 9.70 -4.92 -8.56
N PHE A 165 10.01 -5.28 -7.33
CA PHE A 165 9.48 -6.46 -6.68
C PHE A 165 9.08 -6.13 -5.25
N ARG A 166 7.91 -6.57 -4.80
CA ARG A 166 7.53 -6.51 -3.39
C ARG A 166 7.39 -7.92 -2.84
N ILE A 167 7.89 -8.18 -1.63
CA ILE A 167 7.79 -9.50 -1.01
C ILE A 167 6.41 -9.66 -0.35
N PRO A 168 5.63 -10.73 -0.63
CA PRO A 168 4.34 -11.02 -0.01
C PRO A 168 4.30 -10.85 1.50
N GLY A 169 3.29 -10.13 1.97
CA GLY A 169 3.09 -9.82 3.39
C GLY A 169 4.26 -9.08 4.05
N LEU A 170 5.15 -8.48 3.25
CA LEU A 170 6.42 -7.92 3.69
C LEU A 170 7.24 -8.96 4.50
N SER A 171 7.11 -10.25 4.19
CA SER A 171 7.76 -11.36 4.92
C SER A 171 9.20 -11.57 4.41
N ARG A 172 10.09 -10.65 4.80
CA ARG A 172 11.49 -10.58 4.33
C ARG A 172 12.24 -11.89 4.43
N ALA A 173 13.00 -12.19 3.39
CA ALA A 173 13.97 -13.28 3.35
C ALA A 173 15.25 -12.72 2.73
N GLU A 174 16.35 -12.66 3.50
CA GLU A 174 17.62 -12.09 3.04
C GLU A 174 18.09 -12.74 1.73
N SER A 175 17.99 -14.07 1.64
CA SER A 175 18.34 -14.82 0.43
C SER A 175 17.49 -14.47 -0.79
N ALA A 176 16.23 -14.07 -0.60
CA ALA A 176 15.39 -13.59 -1.69
C ALA A 176 15.74 -12.15 -2.08
N GLU A 177 16.04 -11.30 -1.10
CA GLU A 177 16.49 -9.92 -1.32
C GLU A 177 17.83 -9.87 -2.05
N ASP A 178 18.77 -10.77 -1.73
CA ASP A 178 20.05 -10.91 -2.41
C ASP A 178 19.85 -11.38 -3.86
N TYR A 179 18.99 -12.38 -4.07
CA TYR A 179 18.67 -12.87 -5.42
C TYR A 179 18.05 -11.78 -6.32
N LEU A 180 17.15 -10.96 -5.75
CA LEU A 180 16.57 -9.82 -6.46
C LEU A 180 17.63 -8.78 -6.82
N ALA A 181 18.53 -8.46 -5.87
CA ALA A 181 19.63 -7.52 -6.10
C ALA A 181 20.61 -8.02 -7.18
N GLU A 182 20.96 -9.31 -7.18
CA GLU A 182 21.79 -9.95 -8.23
C GLU A 182 21.17 -9.81 -9.63
N LYS A 183 19.82 -9.86 -9.71
CA LYS A 183 19.07 -9.64 -10.94
C LYS A 183 18.89 -8.15 -11.30
N GLY A 184 19.34 -7.23 -10.45
CA GLY A 184 19.12 -5.79 -10.62
C GLY A 184 17.65 -5.40 -10.45
N ILE A 185 16.90 -6.14 -9.63
CA ILE A 185 15.50 -5.90 -9.31
C ILE A 185 15.43 -5.22 -7.93
N GLN A 186 14.79 -4.05 -7.88
CA GLN A 186 14.62 -3.31 -6.63
C GLN A 186 13.55 -3.96 -5.76
N THR A 187 13.88 -4.21 -4.50
CA THR A 187 12.94 -4.70 -3.50
C THR A 187 12.23 -3.53 -2.84
N TRP A 188 10.92 -3.49 -2.99
CA TRP A 188 10.02 -2.48 -2.43
C TRP A 188 9.36 -3.00 -1.16
N SER A 189 9.51 -2.24 -0.09
CA SER A 189 8.59 -2.23 1.04
C SER A 189 7.57 -1.09 0.86
N ALA A 190 6.99 -0.63 1.96
CA ALA A 190 6.21 0.58 2.04
C ALA A 190 6.72 1.45 3.20
N ASP A 191 6.23 2.69 3.29
CA ASP A 191 6.49 3.54 4.45
C ASP A 191 5.37 3.44 5.49
N PHE A 192 4.16 3.18 5.02
CA PHE A 192 2.97 2.94 5.86
C PHE A 192 1.88 2.17 5.08
N PRO A 193 1.17 1.24 5.72
CA PRO A 193 0.00 0.61 5.13
C PRO A 193 -1.29 1.37 5.48
N ALA A 194 -2.35 1.19 4.70
CA ALA A 194 -3.70 1.59 5.11
C ALA A 194 -4.45 0.48 5.90
N ASP A 195 -3.80 -0.68 6.09
CA ASP A 195 -4.36 -1.89 6.73
C ASP A 195 -5.68 -2.39 6.10
N ASP A 196 -5.85 -2.16 4.81
CA ASP A 196 -7.03 -2.57 4.03
C ASP A 196 -7.18 -4.10 3.84
N TRP A 197 -6.12 -4.86 4.12
CA TRP A 197 -6.17 -6.32 4.20
C TRP A 197 -6.85 -6.83 5.49
N ARG A 198 -6.95 -5.99 6.53
CA ARG A 198 -7.61 -6.35 7.79
C ARG A 198 -9.13 -6.28 7.67
N HIS A 199 -9.82 -6.95 8.58
CA HIS A 199 -11.28 -6.84 8.74
C HIS A 199 -11.67 -5.51 9.41
N VAL A 200 -11.45 -4.38 8.74
CA VAL A 200 -11.76 -3.02 9.21
C VAL A 200 -12.66 -2.27 8.23
N SER A 201 -13.35 -1.22 8.66
CA SER A 201 -14.22 -0.44 7.76
C SER A 201 -13.41 0.34 6.71
N SER A 202 -14.02 0.74 5.59
CA SER A 202 -13.38 1.64 4.61
C SER A 202 -13.05 3.01 5.22
N GLN A 203 -13.86 3.50 6.17
CA GLN A 203 -13.55 4.71 6.93
C GLN A 203 -12.27 4.54 7.75
N THR A 204 -12.10 3.38 8.40
CA THR A 204 -10.85 3.07 9.14
C THR A 204 -9.64 3.02 8.20
N VAL A 205 -9.79 2.43 7.01
CA VAL A 205 -8.72 2.43 5.99
C VAL A 205 -8.33 3.85 5.58
N HIS A 206 -9.33 4.70 5.32
CA HIS A 206 -9.14 6.12 5.03
C HIS A 206 -8.38 6.85 6.15
N ASP A 207 -8.86 6.71 7.39
CA ASP A 207 -8.29 7.42 8.55
C ASP A 207 -6.86 6.96 8.85
N LEU A 208 -6.59 5.65 8.72
CA LEU A 208 -5.25 5.10 8.87
C LEU A 208 -4.31 5.59 7.77
N ALA A 209 -4.77 5.66 6.51
CA ALA A 209 -3.96 6.20 5.42
C ALA A 209 -3.56 7.64 5.69
N LEU A 210 -4.51 8.54 5.97
CA LEU A 210 -4.21 9.96 6.19
C LEU A 210 -3.38 10.21 7.44
N SER A 211 -3.73 9.60 8.58
CA SER A 211 -2.99 9.82 9.82
C SER A 211 -1.54 9.36 9.73
N ARG A 212 -1.25 8.27 9.01
CA ARG A 212 0.11 7.76 8.81
C ARG A 212 0.89 8.59 7.80
N ILE A 213 0.23 9.06 6.73
CA ILE A 213 0.83 10.00 5.79
C ILE A 213 1.23 11.30 6.51
N GLU A 214 0.34 11.86 7.33
CA GLU A 214 0.61 13.07 8.12
C GLU A 214 1.72 12.89 9.14
N ALA A 215 1.73 11.75 9.84
CA ALA A 215 2.80 11.47 10.79
C ALA A 215 4.19 11.40 10.14
N LYS A 216 4.27 11.03 8.85
CA LYS A 216 5.53 10.92 8.11
C LYS A 216 5.83 12.11 7.20
N GLY A 217 4.82 12.90 6.81
CA GLY A 217 4.91 14.02 5.86
C GLY A 217 5.05 13.61 4.39
N LYS A 218 5.53 12.40 4.10
CA LYS A 218 5.75 11.85 2.76
C LYS A 218 5.90 10.33 2.81
N GLY A 219 5.79 9.64 1.67
CA GLY A 219 6.17 8.23 1.58
C GLY A 219 5.36 7.37 0.60
N ILE A 220 5.61 6.07 0.67
CA ILE A 220 4.96 5.02 -0.10
C ILE A 220 3.76 4.46 0.68
N LEU A 221 2.55 4.70 0.18
CA LEU A 221 1.31 4.13 0.71
C LEU A 221 1.07 2.72 0.15
N LEU A 222 0.91 1.73 1.03
CA LEU A 222 0.52 0.37 0.67
C LEU A 222 -1.01 0.18 0.76
N LEU A 223 -1.59 -0.21 -0.37
CA LEU A 223 -2.98 -0.62 -0.58
C LEU A 223 -3.02 -1.95 -1.36
N HIS A 224 -4.20 -2.53 -1.50
CA HIS A 224 -4.46 -3.74 -2.26
C HIS A 224 -5.64 -3.51 -3.22
N ASP A 225 -5.45 -3.76 -4.51
CA ASP A 225 -6.50 -3.54 -5.53
C ASP A 225 -7.52 -4.69 -5.62
N ILE A 226 -7.37 -5.69 -4.75
CA ILE A 226 -8.31 -6.80 -4.58
C ILE A 226 -9.35 -6.55 -3.48
N GLN A 227 -9.26 -5.42 -2.76
CA GLN A 227 -10.07 -5.16 -1.56
C GLN A 227 -11.24 -4.21 -1.84
N ALA A 228 -12.46 -4.66 -1.53
CA ALA A 228 -13.67 -3.83 -1.66
C ALA A 228 -13.61 -2.56 -0.79
N ARG A 229 -12.97 -2.64 0.38
CA ARG A 229 -12.83 -1.49 1.29
C ARG A 229 -11.88 -0.43 0.73
N THR A 230 -10.88 -0.82 -0.06
CA THR A 230 -9.97 0.09 -0.76
C THR A 230 -10.70 0.85 -1.84
N VAL A 231 -11.53 0.15 -2.64
CA VAL A 231 -12.43 0.78 -3.61
C VAL A 231 -13.31 1.85 -2.94
N ALA A 232 -13.87 1.56 -1.77
CA ALA A 232 -14.72 2.51 -1.05
C ALA A 232 -13.95 3.65 -0.36
N ALA A 233 -12.71 3.43 0.08
CA ALA A 233 -11.91 4.43 0.79
C ALA A 233 -11.16 5.38 -0.15
N LEU A 234 -10.73 4.90 -1.31
CA LEU A 234 -9.83 5.61 -2.22
C LEU A 234 -10.34 7.01 -2.63
N PRO A 235 -11.62 7.23 -2.98
CA PRO A 235 -12.11 8.57 -3.32
C PRO A 235 -11.92 9.59 -2.19
N GLY A 236 -12.18 9.17 -0.95
CA GLY A 236 -11.96 10.02 0.23
C GLY A 236 -10.48 10.33 0.45
N ILE A 237 -9.62 9.30 0.30
CA ILE A 237 -8.17 9.45 0.45
C ILE A 237 -7.63 10.46 -0.57
N LEU A 238 -7.99 10.33 -1.86
CA LEU A 238 -7.51 11.22 -2.91
C LEU A 238 -7.98 12.66 -2.70
N ARG A 239 -9.26 12.85 -2.35
CA ARG A 239 -9.83 14.17 -2.05
C ARG A 239 -9.11 14.84 -0.88
N ASP A 240 -8.90 14.12 0.21
CA ASP A 240 -8.31 14.68 1.42
C ASP A 240 -6.79 14.90 1.27
N LEU A 241 -6.08 14.05 0.53
CA LEU A 241 -4.69 14.31 0.12
C LEU A 241 -4.59 15.64 -0.63
N LYS A 242 -5.47 15.84 -1.62
CA LYS A 242 -5.53 17.09 -2.37
C LYS A 242 -5.83 18.29 -1.47
N ALA A 243 -6.83 18.17 -0.60
CA ALA A 243 -7.22 19.25 0.31
C ALA A 243 -6.11 19.64 1.31
N ARG A 244 -5.27 18.67 1.69
CA ARG A 244 -4.13 18.86 2.60
C ARG A 244 -2.82 19.19 1.88
N GLY A 245 -2.84 19.42 0.57
CA GLY A 245 -1.68 19.85 -0.21
C GLY A 245 -0.69 18.74 -0.57
N TYR A 246 -1.08 17.48 -0.42
CA TYR A 246 -0.26 16.35 -0.89
C TYR A 246 -0.28 16.24 -2.41
N ARG A 247 0.82 15.73 -2.94
CA ARG A 247 1.08 15.56 -4.36
C ARG A 247 1.41 14.10 -4.65
N ILE A 248 0.81 13.54 -5.69
CA ILE A 248 1.12 12.17 -6.12
C ILE A 248 2.37 12.16 -6.98
N VAL A 249 3.27 11.22 -6.69
CA VAL A 249 4.47 10.96 -7.49
C VAL A 249 4.34 9.60 -8.15
N HIS A 250 4.57 9.56 -9.46
CA HIS A 250 4.65 8.32 -10.22
C HIS A 250 6.10 7.86 -10.30
N VAL A 251 6.37 6.57 -10.14
CA VAL A 251 7.73 6.04 -10.11
C VAL A 251 7.94 5.07 -11.27
N VAL A 252 8.98 5.30 -12.04
CA VAL A 252 9.36 4.47 -13.20
C VAL A 252 10.84 4.07 -13.09
N PRO A 253 11.24 2.91 -13.63
CA PRO A 253 12.64 2.52 -13.67
C PRO A 253 13.42 3.37 -14.69
N ALA A 254 14.71 3.57 -14.43
CA ALA A 254 15.63 4.14 -15.41
C ALA A 254 15.82 3.19 -16.59
N THR A 255 15.89 3.75 -17.81
CA THR A 255 16.25 3.04 -19.03
C THR A 255 17.37 3.80 -19.75
N PRO A 256 18.03 3.23 -20.77
CA PRO A 256 19.01 3.97 -21.56
C PRO A 256 18.47 5.28 -22.16
N GLU A 257 17.16 5.32 -22.47
CA GLU A 257 16.46 6.47 -23.03
C GLU A 257 15.90 7.41 -21.96
N LEU A 258 15.67 6.91 -20.74
CA LEU A 258 15.12 7.65 -19.61
C LEU A 258 16.09 7.58 -18.42
N PRO A 259 17.07 8.49 -18.33
CA PRO A 259 18.05 8.46 -17.24
C PRO A 259 17.39 8.75 -15.89
N ARG A 260 17.96 8.18 -14.83
CA ARG A 260 17.49 8.39 -13.46
C ARG A 260 17.44 9.87 -13.08
N THR A 261 16.52 10.19 -12.17
CA THR A 261 16.44 11.52 -11.57
C THR A 261 17.68 11.74 -10.69
N PRO A 262 18.44 12.84 -10.88
CA PRO A 262 19.57 13.17 -10.01
C PRO A 262 19.08 13.37 -8.57
N THR A 263 19.73 12.69 -7.63
CA THR A 263 19.37 12.72 -6.21
C THR A 263 20.63 12.78 -5.33
N GLU A 264 20.47 13.30 -4.12
CA GLU A 264 21.50 13.28 -3.08
C GLU A 264 21.22 12.15 -2.08
N PRO A 265 22.23 11.54 -1.45
CA PRO A 265 22.05 10.43 -0.51
C PRO A 265 21.05 10.72 0.62
N GLN A 266 21.02 11.95 1.13
CA GLN A 266 20.13 12.39 2.20
C GLN A 266 18.65 12.38 1.76
N GLN A 267 18.36 12.54 0.48
CA GLN A 267 16.99 12.55 -0.03
C GLN A 267 16.32 11.18 0.10
N TRP A 268 17.09 10.09 0.10
CA TRP A 268 16.62 8.73 0.30
C TRP A 268 16.26 8.41 1.76
N GLN A 269 16.47 9.35 2.68
CA GLN A 269 16.06 9.20 4.07
C GLN A 269 14.67 9.81 4.29
N MET A 270 13.85 9.15 5.10
CA MET A 270 12.52 9.66 5.48
C MET A 270 12.64 11.01 6.21
N HIS A 271 13.56 11.08 7.19
CA HIS A 271 13.89 12.29 7.93
C HIS A 271 15.40 12.50 7.91
N PRO A 272 15.95 13.20 6.89
CA PRO A 272 17.37 13.49 6.86
C PRO A 272 17.75 14.36 8.06
N THR A 273 18.86 14.04 8.72
CA THR A 273 19.41 14.91 9.76
C THR A 273 19.79 16.24 9.13
N SER A 274 19.10 17.33 9.46
CA SER A 274 19.53 18.66 9.03
C SER A 274 20.93 18.95 9.56
N GLU A 275 21.88 19.27 8.67
CA GLU A 275 23.24 19.71 9.05
C GLU A 275 23.21 20.82 10.12
N THR A 276 22.18 21.65 10.11
CA THR A 276 21.96 22.75 11.06
C THR A 276 21.82 22.30 12.52
N VAL A 277 21.45 21.04 12.79
CA VAL A 277 21.29 20.52 14.18
C VAL A 277 22.60 19.90 14.71
N ALA A 278 23.55 19.53 13.83
CA ALA A 278 24.76 18.81 14.19
C ALA A 278 25.97 19.70 14.58
N ILE A 279 25.74 20.98 14.91
CA ILE A 279 26.81 21.86 15.42
C ILE A 279 26.43 22.64 16.68
N SER A 280 25.49 22.15 17.49
CA SER A 280 25.57 22.44 18.92
C SER A 280 26.63 21.51 19.53
N ARG A 281 27.90 21.82 19.25
CA ARG A 281 29.01 21.33 20.08
C ARG A 281 28.75 21.89 21.47
N TRP A 282 28.06 21.15 22.32
CA TRP A 282 28.14 21.34 23.76
C TRP A 282 29.64 21.33 24.07
N GLN A 283 30.18 22.48 24.48
CA GLN A 283 31.54 22.51 25.02
C GLN A 283 31.56 21.43 26.09
N LYS A 284 32.49 20.48 25.97
CA LYS A 284 32.70 19.46 27.00
C LYS A 284 32.65 20.17 28.34
N VAL A 285 31.64 19.86 29.16
CA VAL A 285 31.64 20.29 30.56
C VAL A 285 33.00 19.83 31.09
N PRO A 286 33.86 20.75 31.57
CA PRO A 286 35.15 20.35 32.10
C PRO A 286 34.89 19.30 33.17
N THR A 287 35.59 18.18 33.09
CA THR A 287 35.53 17.13 34.07
C THR A 287 35.88 17.76 35.41
N PHE A 288 34.91 17.91 36.31
CA PHE A 288 35.18 18.30 37.68
C PHE A 288 35.95 17.14 38.32
N ALA A 289 37.28 17.27 38.35
CA ALA A 289 38.12 16.41 39.15
C ALA A 289 37.89 16.81 40.61
N TYR A 290 37.14 16.01 41.35
CA TYR A 290 37.21 16.06 42.81
C TYR A 290 38.61 15.59 43.19
N GLY A 291 39.44 16.53 43.63
CA GLY A 291 40.69 16.20 44.28
C GLY A 291 40.38 15.37 45.52
N HIS A 292 40.90 14.14 45.56
CA HIS A 292 41.01 13.40 46.81
C HIS A 292 42.10 14.07 47.65
N ASP A 293 41.71 15.11 48.40
CA ASP A 293 42.52 15.51 49.54
C ASP A 293 42.34 14.47 50.65
N GLY A 294 43.44 13.77 50.91
CA GLY A 294 43.58 12.85 52.02
C GLY A 294 43.30 13.56 53.35
N MET A 295 42.66 12.80 54.23
CA MET A 295 42.32 13.14 55.61
C MET A 295 43.39 13.98 56.32
N LEU A 296 42.98 15.12 56.85
CA LEU A 296 43.62 15.74 58.01
C LEU A 296 42.73 15.52 59.25
N ALA A 297 43.41 15.21 60.35
CA ALA A 297 42.86 14.65 61.57
C ALA A 297 41.89 15.57 62.31
N ALA A 298 40.83 14.97 62.86
CA ALA A 298 39.91 15.61 63.79
C ALA A 298 40.54 15.79 65.18
N PRO A 299 40.29 16.90 65.89
CA PRO A 299 40.31 16.89 67.34
C PRO A 299 38.93 16.49 67.86
N ALA A 300 38.95 15.48 68.74
CA ALA A 300 37.81 14.99 69.49
C ALA A 300 37.44 15.91 70.65
N VAL A 301 36.14 15.97 70.99
CA VAL A 301 35.71 16.10 72.38
C VAL A 301 34.49 15.21 72.65
N SER A 302 34.74 14.26 73.55
CA SER A 302 33.84 13.40 74.35
C SER A 302 32.97 14.28 75.28
N ALA A 303 31.82 13.94 75.88
CA ALA A 303 30.97 12.78 76.11
C ALA A 303 29.51 13.35 76.16
N SER A 304 28.38 12.63 76.13
CA SER A 304 27.94 11.63 77.10
C SER A 304 26.58 11.05 76.65
N GLN A 305 26.51 9.72 76.71
CA GLN A 305 25.40 8.84 77.13
C GLN A 305 23.92 9.22 76.91
N GLN A 306 23.26 8.30 76.17
CA GLN A 306 21.96 7.64 76.45
C GLN A 306 20.68 8.49 76.35
N MET A 307 19.81 8.22 75.37
CA MET A 307 18.73 7.21 75.34
C MET A 307 17.42 7.71 75.98
N LEU A 308 16.30 7.36 75.32
CA LEU A 308 14.89 7.35 75.77
C LEU A 308 14.03 8.62 75.60
N THR A 309 13.11 8.49 74.63
CA THR A 309 11.64 8.73 74.67
C THR A 309 11.03 9.53 75.84
N LEU A 310 10.05 10.39 75.51
CA LEU A 310 8.75 10.64 76.19
C LEU A 310 7.96 11.67 75.31
N THR A 311 6.85 11.28 74.67
CA THR A 311 5.43 11.62 74.98
C THR A 311 5.04 13.10 75.10
N GLU A 312 4.04 13.51 74.31
CA GLU A 312 2.79 14.26 74.67
C GLU A 312 2.08 14.66 73.35
N ALA A 313 0.90 14.17 72.93
CA ALA A 313 -0.47 14.13 73.47
C ALA A 313 -1.32 15.42 73.29
N PHE A 314 -2.24 15.33 72.31
CA PHE A 314 -3.62 15.86 72.22
C PHE A 314 -3.91 17.36 72.41
N ASP A 315 -4.59 17.99 71.42
CA ASP A 315 -6.06 18.12 71.51
C ASP A 315 -6.75 18.47 70.16
N ARG A 316 -8.03 18.11 70.07
CA ARG A 316 -8.95 18.23 68.92
C ARG A 316 -9.86 19.47 69.10
N PRO A 317 -10.58 19.90 68.05
CA PRO A 317 -12.04 19.77 68.18
C PRO A 317 -12.75 19.27 66.91
N LYS A 318 -13.92 18.66 67.13
CA LYS A 318 -14.89 18.16 66.14
C LYS A 318 -15.82 19.28 65.66
N ARG A 319 -16.16 19.28 64.36
CA ARG A 319 -17.51 19.16 63.75
C ARG A 319 -17.59 19.87 62.39
N GLY A 320 -18.30 19.25 61.45
CA GLY A 320 -18.89 19.94 60.30
C GLY A 320 -18.95 19.11 59.03
N ARG A 321 -20.08 18.43 58.78
CA ARG A 321 -20.47 17.99 57.45
C ARG A 321 -20.49 19.20 56.51
N GLY A 322 -19.85 19.11 55.35
CA GLY A 322 -19.97 20.14 54.31
C GLY A 322 -19.16 19.78 53.07
N MET A 323 -19.88 19.41 52.01
CA MET A 323 -19.51 19.42 50.59
C MET A 323 -18.10 19.87 50.21
N VAL A 324 -17.34 18.96 49.60
CA VAL A 324 -16.24 19.31 48.71
C VAL A 324 -16.85 19.96 47.44
N PRO A 325 -16.41 21.16 47.01
CA PRO A 325 -16.92 21.76 45.78
C PRO A 325 -16.39 21.00 44.57
N LEU A 326 -17.28 20.56 43.67
CA LEU A 326 -16.89 20.09 42.33
C LEU A 326 -16.44 21.29 41.48
N PRO A 327 -15.42 21.12 40.61
CA PRO A 327 -14.99 22.17 39.69
C PRO A 327 -16.09 22.52 38.67
N GLN A 328 -16.19 23.80 38.33
CA GLN A 328 -17.14 24.33 37.34
C GLN A 328 -16.93 23.67 35.96
N GLN A 329 -18.04 23.30 35.32
CA GLN A 329 -18.06 22.78 33.95
C GLN A 329 -17.65 23.86 32.94
N ALA A 330 -16.74 23.51 32.03
CA ALA A 330 -16.40 24.33 30.87
C ALA A 330 -17.61 24.43 29.91
N PRO A 331 -17.85 25.60 29.29
CA PRO A 331 -18.96 25.78 28.36
C PRO A 331 -18.64 25.11 27.01
N TRP A 332 -19.23 23.93 26.78
CA TRP A 332 -19.33 23.35 25.44
C TRP A 332 -20.37 24.12 24.61
N PRO A 333 -20.15 24.36 23.31
CA PRO A 333 -21.16 24.94 22.44
C PRO A 333 -22.35 23.98 22.29
N ARG A 334 -23.56 24.49 22.57
CA ARG A 334 -24.81 23.75 22.41
C ARG A 334 -25.16 23.62 20.93
N GLY A 335 -25.62 22.42 20.54
CA GLY A 335 -26.14 22.14 19.22
C GLY A 335 -27.36 23.02 18.89
N SER A 336 -27.34 23.59 17.69
CA SER A 336 -28.50 24.18 17.05
C SER A 336 -29.41 23.07 16.51
N ALA A 337 -30.70 23.23 16.75
CA ALA A 337 -31.75 22.33 16.27
C ALA A 337 -31.79 22.28 14.72
N PRO A 338 -32.33 21.18 14.12
CA PRO A 338 -32.48 21.08 12.69
C PRO A 338 -33.47 22.13 12.18
N GLN A 339 -33.10 22.83 11.10
CA GLN A 339 -34.04 23.67 10.36
C GLN A 339 -35.00 22.77 9.56
N ASP A 340 -36.30 23.00 9.71
CA ASP A 340 -37.35 22.44 8.86
C ASP A 340 -37.13 22.90 7.41
N LEU A 341 -36.92 21.94 6.50
CA LEU A 341 -36.93 22.19 5.06
C LEU A 341 -38.31 21.84 4.49
N SER A 342 -38.94 22.84 3.89
CA SER A 342 -40.16 22.76 3.08
C SER A 342 -40.08 21.73 1.94
N PRO A 343 -41.17 21.01 1.60
CA PRO A 343 -41.17 19.98 0.58
C PRO A 343 -41.35 20.59 -0.83
N ALA A 344 -40.29 21.15 -1.39
CA ALA A 344 -40.30 21.58 -2.80
C ALA A 344 -38.90 21.61 -3.39
N SER A 345 -38.30 20.44 -3.63
CA SER A 345 -37.20 20.21 -4.58
C SER A 345 -37.01 18.70 -4.78
N LEU A 346 -38.02 18.03 -5.33
CA LEU A 346 -37.89 16.69 -5.90
C LEU A 346 -37.29 16.85 -7.30
N LEU A 347 -36.06 16.39 -7.48
CA LEU A 347 -35.49 16.12 -8.82
C LEU A 347 -35.52 14.60 -9.08
N PRO A 348 -35.69 14.19 -10.34
CA PRO A 348 -36.24 12.88 -10.68
C PRO A 348 -35.24 11.74 -10.51
N VAL A 349 -35.72 10.65 -9.92
CA VAL A 349 -35.04 9.35 -9.86
C VAL A 349 -35.07 8.73 -11.28
N PRO A 350 -33.94 8.34 -11.88
CA PRO A 350 -33.97 7.58 -13.13
C PRO A 350 -34.41 6.13 -12.88
N ALA A 351 -35.20 5.62 -13.82
CA ALA A 351 -35.92 4.34 -13.75
C ALA A 351 -35.04 3.11 -13.50
N SER A 352 -35.60 2.14 -12.78
CA SER A 352 -34.98 0.89 -12.31
C SER A 352 -34.77 -0.18 -13.39
N THR A 353 -34.55 0.18 -14.66
CA THR A 353 -34.55 -0.78 -15.79
C THR A 353 -33.31 -0.70 -16.69
N LEU A 354 -32.24 -0.05 -16.25
CA LEU A 354 -30.99 0.04 -17.03
C LEU A 354 -29.93 -1.03 -16.67
N PHE A 355 -30.25 -1.96 -15.77
CA PHE A 355 -29.34 -3.04 -15.31
C PHE A 355 -29.87 -4.45 -15.52
N ASP A 356 -30.89 -4.66 -16.35
CA ASP A 356 -31.26 -6.01 -16.78
C ASP A 356 -30.34 -6.48 -17.91
N ILE A 357 -29.30 -7.22 -17.53
CA ILE A 357 -28.59 -8.10 -18.47
C ILE A 357 -29.11 -9.51 -18.21
N ALA A 358 -29.80 -10.07 -19.21
CA ALA A 358 -30.24 -11.46 -19.21
C ALA A 358 -29.05 -12.41 -19.00
N GLU A 359 -29.11 -13.23 -17.96
CA GLU A 359 -28.20 -14.35 -17.75
C GLU A 359 -28.26 -15.28 -18.97
N ARG A 360 -27.16 -15.34 -19.74
CA ARG A 360 -27.00 -16.37 -20.76
C ARG A 360 -26.82 -17.71 -20.04
N HIS A 361 -27.77 -18.60 -20.29
CA HIS A 361 -27.75 -20.01 -19.90
C HIS A 361 -26.34 -20.61 -19.99
N THR A 362 -25.85 -21.08 -18.84
CA THR A 362 -24.69 -21.98 -18.70
C THR A 362 -24.93 -23.27 -19.50
N ALA A 363 -24.17 -23.47 -20.57
CA ALA A 363 -23.95 -24.80 -21.13
C ALA A 363 -22.94 -25.55 -20.23
N PRO A 364 -23.19 -26.81 -19.87
CA PRO A 364 -22.27 -27.56 -19.02
C PRO A 364 -20.96 -27.86 -19.78
N ILE A 365 -19.84 -27.46 -19.18
CA ILE A 365 -18.48 -27.82 -19.62
C ILE A 365 -18.18 -29.22 -19.09
N THR A 366 -18.05 -30.20 -19.98
CA THR A 366 -17.60 -31.56 -19.65
C THR A 366 -16.09 -31.55 -19.44
N ALA A 367 -15.64 -31.63 -18.18
CA ALA A 367 -14.23 -31.83 -17.84
C ALA A 367 -13.88 -33.32 -17.93
N LEU A 368 -12.95 -33.67 -18.82
CA LEU A 368 -12.33 -35.00 -18.88
C LEU A 368 -11.19 -35.06 -17.85
N VAL A 369 -11.44 -35.69 -16.71
CA VAL A 369 -10.41 -36.00 -15.71
C VAL A 369 -9.79 -37.35 -16.05
N ARG A 370 -8.47 -37.37 -16.30
CA ARG A 370 -7.69 -38.61 -16.47
C ARG A 370 -7.06 -38.97 -15.13
N LEU A 371 -7.50 -40.07 -14.51
CA LEU A 371 -6.93 -40.59 -13.27
C LEU A 371 -5.62 -41.35 -13.54
N PRO A 372 -4.63 -41.30 -12.64
CA PRO A 372 -3.37 -42.03 -12.79
C PRO A 372 -3.55 -43.52 -12.50
N HIS A 373 -3.06 -44.39 -13.39
CA HIS A 373 -3.01 -45.84 -13.14
C HIS A 373 -1.86 -46.19 -12.20
N HIS A 374 -2.24 -46.80 -11.07
CA HIS A 374 -1.34 -47.48 -10.15
C HIS A 374 -0.81 -48.78 -10.79
N ALA A 375 0.48 -49.04 -10.62
CA ALA A 375 1.21 -50.15 -11.20
C ALA A 375 0.79 -51.52 -10.63
N GLN A 376 0.59 -52.50 -11.52
CA GLN A 376 0.83 -53.93 -11.25
C GLN A 376 1.40 -54.62 -12.50
N ARG A 377 2.38 -55.48 -12.25
CA ARG A 377 3.30 -56.16 -13.18
C ARG A 377 2.90 -57.64 -13.24
N ILE A 378 2.46 -58.17 -14.40
CA ILE A 378 2.56 -59.60 -14.80
C ILE A 378 2.67 -59.67 -16.35
N GLU A 379 3.39 -60.68 -16.84
CA GLU A 379 4.03 -60.86 -18.16
C GLU A 379 3.11 -61.29 -19.34
N ARG A 380 3.34 -60.69 -20.54
CA ARG A 380 3.39 -61.16 -21.98
C ARG A 380 2.52 -62.35 -22.53
N PRO A 381 2.35 -62.53 -23.89
CA PRO A 381 2.47 -61.62 -25.06
C PRO A 381 1.42 -61.80 -26.23
N ARG A 382 1.53 -60.91 -27.24
CA ARG A 382 1.16 -60.98 -28.70
C ARG A 382 -0.21 -60.48 -29.22
N ASP A 383 -0.08 -59.43 -30.04
CA ASP A 383 -0.67 -59.11 -31.37
C ASP A 383 -2.19 -59.05 -31.65
N VAL A 384 -2.54 -58.00 -32.43
CA VAL A 384 -3.70 -57.74 -33.34
C VAL A 384 -4.61 -56.54 -32.93
N PRO A 385 -5.05 -55.66 -33.87
CA PRO A 385 -5.40 -54.26 -33.57
C PRO A 385 -6.91 -53.95 -33.48
N ALA A 386 -7.17 -52.82 -32.82
CA ALA A 386 -8.33 -51.91 -32.83
C ALA A 386 -9.69 -52.40 -33.37
N SER A 387 -10.68 -52.47 -32.47
CA SER A 387 -12.07 -52.12 -32.80
C SER A 387 -12.81 -51.52 -31.59
N SER A 388 -13.74 -50.64 -31.93
CA SER A 388 -14.49 -49.69 -31.09
C SER A 388 -15.41 -50.38 -30.06
N GLY A 389 -15.34 -49.95 -28.80
CA GLY A 389 -16.26 -50.34 -27.72
C GLY A 389 -17.12 -49.16 -27.23
N PRO A 390 -18.31 -49.40 -26.62
CA PRO A 390 -19.40 -48.44 -26.55
C PRO A 390 -19.20 -47.38 -25.46
N ILE A 391 -19.65 -46.15 -25.74
CA ILE A 391 -19.76 -45.06 -24.76
C ILE A 391 -21.09 -45.24 -24.02
N ILE A 392 -21.04 -45.48 -22.71
CA ILE A 392 -22.21 -45.44 -21.83
C ILE A 392 -22.27 -44.03 -21.22
N ALA A 393 -23.32 -43.28 -21.54
CA ALA A 393 -23.64 -42.02 -20.89
C ALA A 393 -24.26 -42.29 -19.52
N VAL A 394 -23.72 -41.69 -18.46
CA VAL A 394 -24.28 -41.75 -17.11
C VAL A 394 -24.81 -40.36 -16.76
N ASP A 395 -26.13 -40.25 -16.59
CA ASP A 395 -26.82 -39.04 -16.14
C ASP A 395 -26.60 -38.89 -14.62
N ALA A 396 -25.92 -37.81 -14.21
CA ALA A 396 -25.63 -37.50 -12.82
C ALA A 396 -26.49 -36.33 -12.29
N SER A 397 -27.79 -36.35 -12.59
CA SER A 397 -28.77 -35.40 -12.05
C SER A 397 -29.60 -35.98 -10.90
N ALA A 398 -29.00 -36.68 -9.94
CA ALA A 398 -29.72 -37.07 -8.72
C ALA A 398 -28.78 -37.31 -7.52
N ALA A 399 -28.48 -36.25 -6.76
CA ALA A 399 -28.00 -36.39 -5.39
C ALA A 399 -28.37 -35.16 -4.55
N ARG A 400 -29.63 -35.08 -4.10
CA ARG A 400 -30.01 -34.22 -2.97
C ARG A 400 -29.52 -34.89 -1.68
N ARG A 401 -28.56 -34.26 -0.99
CA ARG A 401 -28.24 -34.58 0.41
C ARG A 401 -29.20 -33.80 1.32
N THR A 402 -30.04 -34.53 2.04
CA THR A 402 -30.88 -34.04 3.15
C THR A 402 -30.03 -33.89 4.41
N ILE A 403 -30.10 -32.73 5.06
CA ILE A 403 -29.55 -32.48 6.41
C ILE A 403 -30.71 -32.68 7.41
N PRO A 404 -30.58 -33.51 8.47
CA PRO A 404 -31.61 -33.64 9.49
C PRO A 404 -31.58 -32.43 10.43
N GLY A 405 -32.70 -31.70 10.58
CA GLY A 405 -32.86 -30.73 11.68
C GLY A 405 -33.46 -29.36 11.38
N SER A 406 -34.03 -29.08 10.21
CA SER A 406 -34.66 -27.77 9.94
C SER A 406 -36.15 -27.91 9.59
N VAL A 407 -37.01 -27.41 10.49
CA VAL A 407 -38.46 -27.25 10.28
C VAL A 407 -38.70 -26.11 9.27
N PRO A 408 -39.48 -26.30 8.19
CA PRO A 408 -39.84 -25.21 7.30
C PRO A 408 -41.06 -24.45 7.83
N VAL A 409 -40.94 -23.12 7.91
CA VAL A 409 -42.07 -22.20 8.10
C VAL A 409 -42.84 -22.09 6.78
N THR A 410 -44.06 -22.60 6.74
CA THR A 410 -45.00 -22.46 5.62
C THR A 410 -45.65 -21.07 5.62
N LYS A 411 -45.54 -20.33 4.50
CA LYS A 411 -46.45 -19.23 4.16
C LYS A 411 -47.60 -19.76 3.29
N PRO A 412 -48.86 -19.34 3.51
CA PRO A 412 -50.01 -19.91 2.83
C PRO A 412 -50.29 -19.26 1.46
N GLY A 413 -50.54 -20.13 0.48
CA GLY A 413 -51.70 -20.07 -0.43
C GLY A 413 -51.80 -18.93 -1.44
N LEU A 414 -51.62 -19.27 -2.72
CA LEU A 414 -52.43 -18.72 -3.80
C LEU A 414 -52.66 -19.78 -4.90
N LEU A 415 -53.84 -20.37 -4.80
CA LEU A 415 -54.80 -20.83 -5.80
C LEU A 415 -54.32 -21.36 -7.16
N ALA A 416 -54.81 -22.56 -7.45
CA ALA A 416 -54.80 -23.28 -8.71
C ALA A 416 -55.68 -22.64 -9.80
N ALA A 417 -55.32 -22.88 -11.06
CA ALA A 417 -56.27 -23.12 -12.16
C ALA A 417 -55.61 -24.01 -13.25
N PRO A 418 -56.38 -24.82 -14.00
CA PRO A 418 -55.92 -26.09 -14.54
C PRO A 418 -55.57 -26.08 -16.04
N ALA A 419 -54.95 -27.18 -16.44
CA ALA A 419 -54.53 -27.55 -17.79
C ALA A 419 -55.64 -27.59 -18.84
N VAL A 420 -55.27 -27.31 -20.08
CA VAL A 420 -55.91 -27.85 -21.30
C VAL A 420 -54.80 -28.27 -22.28
N PRO A 421 -54.84 -29.49 -22.86
CA PRO A 421 -53.84 -29.95 -23.81
C PRO A 421 -54.29 -29.75 -25.26
N ARG A 422 -53.37 -29.36 -26.14
CA ARG A 422 -53.13 -29.96 -27.47
C ARG A 422 -51.85 -29.42 -28.08
#